data_AF-A0A2T7LYF7-F1
#
_entry.id   AF-A0A2T7LYF7-F1
#
_cell.length_a   1.000
_cell.length_b   1.000
_cell.length_c   1.000
_cell.angle_alpha   90.00
_cell.angle_beta   90.00
_cell.angle_gamma   90.00
#
_symmetry.space_group_name_H-M   'P 1'
#
loop_
_entity.id
_entity.type
_entity.pdbx_description
1 polymer ?
#
loop_
_entity_poly.entity_id
_entity_poly.type
_entity_poly.pdbx_seq_one_letter_code
_entity_poly.pdbx_strand_id
1 'polypeptide(L)'
;MDTQQVSAPPRAPSAGVVHINIRLTDGYTIISNRLSQHRGMSLLAIGVGTHIQSLPDGRRVGVKALAERFPESEVRIAAALRELEEHGFLRRTRVRVGGGKLATRTESYNHPEAAARGRVRAAVAAPVVPAVPAAAPEPEAAPVAAAEPVRVPVPEPEPVRVPVLEPGPVRVPVLEPVPVRVGVTEPVPEPVPVPVPVDPAPGPRLVPTPTAPRKPRLPLPAPQQPTEALYAAAADLLAGLPKTAPLFLLSEEDVRGLVPGVAAWLERGARPDAVRAAITDDPPAPLRHPAKLLRHRLATLLPPPLPAAVPVVPLQNCDDCDRAFRSSVPGCCRGCRAARAYVDEPGLISA
;
A
#
# COMPACT_ATOMS: atom_id res chain seq x y z
N MET A 1 -8.71 34.87 -18.59
CA MET A 1 -9.24 35.07 -17.22
C MET A 1 -9.79 33.73 -16.78
N ASP A 2 -8.93 32.90 -16.20
CA ASP A 2 -9.30 31.57 -15.71
C ASP A 2 -9.24 31.60 -14.19
N THR A 3 -10.34 32.01 -13.58
CA THR A 3 -10.49 32.05 -12.14
C THR A 3 -10.66 30.61 -11.66
N GLN A 4 -9.59 30.04 -11.11
CA GLN A 4 -9.57 28.74 -10.46
C GLN A 4 -10.56 28.75 -9.28
N GLN A 5 -11.70 28.07 -9.44
CA GLN A 5 -12.69 27.93 -8.38
C GLN A 5 -12.09 27.17 -7.19
N VAL A 6 -12.23 27.77 -6.02
CA VAL A 6 -11.91 27.21 -4.70
C VAL A 6 -12.77 25.96 -4.49
N SER A 7 -12.12 24.81 -4.39
CA SER A 7 -12.73 23.49 -4.22
C SER A 7 -13.67 23.46 -3.01
N ALA A 8 -14.98 23.39 -3.25
CA ALA A 8 -15.95 23.02 -2.24
C ALA A 8 -15.60 21.64 -1.64
N PRO A 9 -15.80 21.40 -0.34
CA PRO A 9 -15.59 20.07 0.24
C PRO A 9 -16.45 19.04 -0.52
N PRO A 10 -15.91 17.84 -0.82
CA PRO A 10 -16.66 16.84 -1.55
C PRO A 10 -17.94 16.53 -0.79
N ARG A 11 -19.10 16.79 -1.44
CA ARG A 11 -20.41 16.43 -0.89
C ARG A 11 -20.40 14.92 -0.64
N ALA A 12 -20.77 14.51 0.57
CA ALA A 12 -20.96 13.11 0.87
C ALA A 12 -21.95 12.52 -0.15
N PRO A 13 -21.67 11.33 -0.72
CA PRO A 13 -22.57 10.73 -1.69
C PRO A 13 -23.96 10.57 -1.07
N SER A 14 -24.98 11.13 -1.73
CA SER A 14 -26.38 11.13 -1.27
C SER A 14 -27.09 9.78 -1.48
N ALA A 15 -26.45 8.85 -2.20
CA ALA A 15 -26.93 7.50 -2.46
C ALA A 15 -25.75 6.56 -2.73
N GLY A 16 -25.96 5.25 -2.55
CA GLY A 16 -24.94 4.21 -2.72
C GLY A 16 -24.36 3.71 -1.39
N VAL A 17 -23.23 2.99 -1.46
CA VAL A 17 -22.57 2.44 -0.27
C VAL A 17 -21.83 3.55 0.47
N VAL A 18 -22.26 3.86 1.69
CA VAL A 18 -21.52 4.72 2.62
C VAL A 18 -20.64 3.82 3.50
N HIS A 19 -19.32 3.94 3.36
CA HIS A 19 -18.38 3.14 4.14
C HIS A 19 -18.15 3.76 5.52
N ILE A 20 -18.68 3.12 6.56
CA ILE A 20 -18.31 3.40 7.95
C ILE A 20 -17.13 2.48 8.30
N ASN A 21 -15.91 3.02 8.19
CA ASN A 21 -14.69 2.23 8.35
C ASN A 21 -14.17 2.28 9.79
N ILE A 22 -14.10 1.11 10.45
CA ILE A 22 -13.34 0.92 11.68
C ILE A 22 -11.98 0.36 11.28
N ARG A 23 -10.91 0.89 11.90
CA ARG A 23 -9.56 0.37 11.66
C ARG A 23 -9.43 -1.02 12.30
N LEU A 24 -9.30 -2.04 11.46
CA LEU A 24 -8.93 -3.38 11.90
C LEU A 24 -7.40 -3.46 12.12
N THR A 25 -6.98 -4.12 13.18
CA THR A 25 -5.57 -4.32 13.54
C THR A 25 -5.10 -5.75 13.32
N ASP A 26 -6.01 -6.72 13.34
CA ASP A 26 -5.76 -8.14 13.17
C ASP A 26 -6.93 -8.82 12.46
N GLY A 27 -6.79 -10.11 12.14
CA GLY A 27 -7.89 -10.93 11.61
C GLY A 27 -8.42 -10.54 10.23
N TYR A 28 -7.67 -9.77 9.44
CA TYR A 28 -8.07 -9.33 8.11
C TYR A 28 -7.10 -9.80 7.03
N THR A 29 -7.61 -9.92 5.80
CA THR A 29 -6.83 -10.25 4.60
C THR A 29 -7.03 -9.15 3.57
N ILE A 30 -5.95 -8.73 2.92
CA ILE A 30 -6.02 -7.74 1.84
C ILE A 30 -6.31 -8.47 0.54
N ILE A 31 -7.50 -8.25 0.00
CA ILE A 31 -7.96 -8.82 -1.28
C ILE A 31 -7.83 -7.76 -2.37
N SER A 32 -7.32 -8.16 -3.54
CA SER A 32 -7.19 -7.23 -4.66
C SER A 32 -8.55 -6.92 -5.31
N ASN A 33 -8.75 -5.67 -5.74
CA ASN A 33 -9.94 -5.28 -6.51
C ASN A 33 -10.05 -6.04 -7.84
N ARG A 34 -8.92 -6.55 -8.35
CA ARG A 34 -8.88 -7.41 -9.54
C ARG A 34 -9.63 -8.73 -9.35
N LEU A 35 -9.59 -9.29 -8.13
CA LEU A 35 -10.40 -10.45 -7.76
C LEU A 35 -11.82 -10.02 -7.38
N SER A 36 -11.97 -9.08 -6.45
CA SER A 36 -13.29 -8.75 -5.87
C SER A 36 -14.26 -8.06 -6.82
N GLN A 37 -13.76 -7.37 -7.86
CA GLN A 37 -14.57 -6.66 -8.85
C GLN A 37 -14.45 -7.28 -10.25
N HIS A 38 -14.03 -8.55 -10.33
CA HIS A 38 -13.85 -9.21 -11.61
C HIS A 38 -15.20 -9.42 -12.32
N ARG A 39 -15.36 -8.86 -13.53
CA ARG A 39 -16.65 -8.91 -14.26
C ARG A 39 -16.92 -10.22 -14.99
N GLY A 40 -15.87 -11.00 -15.28
CA GLY A 40 -15.97 -12.27 -16.01
C GLY A 40 -15.98 -13.53 -15.13
N MET A 41 -16.00 -13.37 -13.80
CA MET A 41 -16.04 -14.49 -12.86
C MET A 41 -17.37 -14.50 -12.11
N SER A 42 -17.84 -15.69 -11.74
CA SER A 42 -19.00 -15.83 -10.87
C SER A 42 -18.71 -15.26 -9.48
N LEU A 43 -19.75 -14.78 -8.79
CA LEU A 43 -19.65 -14.37 -7.38
C LEU A 43 -19.16 -15.52 -6.49
N LEU A 44 -19.50 -16.76 -6.85
CA LEU A 44 -19.00 -17.95 -6.17
C LEU A 44 -17.48 -18.09 -6.33
N ALA A 45 -16.94 -17.95 -7.55
CA ALA A 45 -15.50 -17.95 -7.78
C ALA A 45 -14.80 -16.81 -7.02
N ILE A 46 -15.36 -15.60 -7.02
CA ILE A 46 -14.84 -14.46 -6.26
C ILE A 46 -14.83 -14.75 -4.75
N GLY A 47 -15.93 -15.30 -4.23
CA GLY A 47 -16.07 -15.67 -2.82
C GLY A 47 -15.09 -16.78 -2.41
N VAL A 48 -14.98 -17.83 -3.22
CA VAL A 48 -14.01 -18.91 -3.03
C VAL A 48 -12.59 -18.35 -3.08
N GLY A 49 -12.23 -17.55 -4.08
CA GLY A 49 -10.90 -16.95 -4.18
C GLY A 49 -10.55 -16.07 -2.96
N THR A 50 -11.52 -15.30 -2.48
CA THR A 50 -11.38 -14.48 -1.27
C THR A 50 -11.15 -15.33 -0.03
N HIS A 51 -11.91 -16.41 0.13
CA HIS A 51 -11.71 -17.35 1.23
C HIS A 51 -10.33 -18.01 1.18
N ILE A 52 -9.89 -18.45 0.01
CA ILE A 52 -8.59 -19.09 -0.17
C ILE A 52 -7.45 -18.15 0.25
N GLN A 53 -7.52 -16.86 -0.14
CA GLN A 53 -6.50 -15.87 0.25
C GLN A 53 -6.47 -15.61 1.76
N SER A 54 -7.57 -15.85 2.48
CA SER A 54 -7.64 -15.67 3.94
C SER A 54 -7.08 -16.84 4.76
N LEU A 55 -6.82 -17.98 4.12
CA LEU A 55 -6.32 -19.17 4.80
C LEU A 55 -4.79 -19.12 4.98
N PRO A 56 -4.25 -19.66 6.08
CA PRO A 56 -2.82 -19.85 6.22
C PRO A 56 -2.28 -20.87 5.23
N ASP A 57 -0.98 -20.75 4.92
CA ASP A 57 -0.28 -21.67 4.02
C ASP A 57 -0.43 -23.14 4.47
N GLY A 58 -0.58 -24.04 3.50
CA GLY A 58 -0.73 -25.48 3.74
C GLY A 58 -2.14 -25.96 4.05
N ARG A 59 -3.14 -25.06 4.17
CA ARG A 59 -4.54 -25.48 4.31
C ARG A 59 -5.03 -26.23 3.07
N ARG A 60 -5.90 -27.23 3.28
CA ARG A 60 -6.49 -28.02 2.19
C ARG A 60 -7.61 -27.23 1.52
N VAL A 61 -7.50 -27.08 0.21
CA VAL A 61 -8.38 -26.23 -0.62
C VAL A 61 -9.05 -27.04 -1.73
N GLY A 62 -9.35 -28.31 -1.46
CA GLY A 62 -9.98 -29.21 -2.43
C GLY A 62 -11.50 -29.00 -2.50
N VAL A 63 -12.12 -29.52 -3.56
CA VAL A 63 -13.57 -29.42 -3.79
C VAL A 63 -14.38 -29.88 -2.57
N LYS A 64 -14.09 -31.08 -2.04
CA LYS A 64 -14.77 -31.63 -0.86
C LYS A 64 -14.58 -30.76 0.38
N ALA A 65 -13.34 -30.33 0.66
CA ALA A 65 -13.02 -29.51 1.82
C ALA A 65 -13.74 -28.15 1.80
N LEU A 66 -13.94 -27.57 0.62
CA LEU A 66 -14.72 -26.33 0.46
C LEU A 66 -16.23 -26.60 0.53
N ALA A 67 -16.71 -27.71 -0.03
CA ALA A 67 -18.12 -28.11 0.01
C ALA A 67 -18.61 -28.44 1.42
N GLU A 68 -17.73 -28.92 2.29
CA GLU A 68 -18.02 -29.10 3.72
C GLU A 68 -18.22 -27.76 4.46
N ARG A 69 -17.67 -26.66 3.94
CA ARG A 69 -17.67 -25.36 4.63
C ARG A 69 -18.74 -24.39 4.12
N PHE A 70 -19.06 -24.46 2.84
CA PHE A 70 -20.01 -23.54 2.19
C PHE A 70 -21.30 -24.28 1.81
N PRO A 71 -22.46 -23.62 1.84
CA PRO A 71 -23.74 -24.20 1.42
C PRO A 71 -23.85 -24.28 -0.12
N GLU A 72 -22.84 -24.87 -0.77
CA GLU A 72 -22.71 -24.95 -2.23
C GLU A 72 -22.34 -26.37 -2.65
N SER A 73 -22.76 -26.78 -3.85
CA SER A 73 -22.50 -28.14 -4.33
C SER A 73 -21.04 -28.34 -4.74
N GLU A 74 -20.55 -29.58 -4.64
CA GLU A 74 -19.21 -29.95 -5.12
C GLU A 74 -19.00 -29.56 -6.60
N VAL A 75 -20.04 -29.69 -7.42
CA VAL A 75 -20.00 -29.31 -8.85
C VAL A 75 -19.77 -27.82 -9.03
N ARG A 76 -20.49 -26.98 -8.26
CA ARG A 76 -20.35 -25.52 -8.31
C ARG A 76 -18.99 -25.06 -7.79
N ILE A 77 -18.49 -25.67 -6.72
CA ILE A 77 -17.17 -25.38 -6.18
C ILE A 77 -16.08 -25.80 -7.18
N ALA A 78 -16.22 -26.95 -7.83
CA ALA A 78 -15.31 -27.37 -8.88
C ALA A 78 -15.32 -26.39 -10.07
N ALA A 79 -16.50 -25.88 -10.46
CA ALA A 79 -16.61 -24.84 -11.48
C ALA A 79 -15.91 -23.53 -11.06
N ALA A 80 -16.16 -23.07 -9.84
CA ALA A 80 -15.52 -21.88 -9.28
C ALA A 80 -13.98 -22.00 -9.24
N LEU A 81 -13.43 -23.15 -8.86
CA LEU A 81 -11.99 -23.37 -8.89
C LEU A 81 -11.43 -23.35 -10.33
N ARG A 82 -12.18 -23.89 -11.31
CA ARG A 82 -11.79 -23.80 -12.73
C ARG A 82 -11.78 -22.36 -13.24
N GLU A 83 -12.80 -21.57 -12.89
CA GLU A 83 -12.85 -20.14 -13.24
C GLU A 83 -11.64 -19.38 -12.67
N LEU A 84 -11.27 -19.65 -11.42
CA LEU A 84 -10.10 -19.04 -10.79
C LEU A 84 -8.79 -19.44 -11.47
N GLU A 85 -8.68 -20.68 -11.94
CA GLU A 85 -7.53 -21.16 -12.71
C GLU A 85 -7.45 -20.50 -14.09
N GLU A 86 -8.57 -20.43 -14.80
CA GLU A 86 -8.70 -19.80 -16.12
C GLU A 86 -8.29 -18.33 -16.08
N HIS A 87 -8.74 -17.60 -15.05
CA HIS A 87 -8.43 -16.19 -14.86
C HIS A 87 -7.08 -15.97 -14.16
N GLY A 88 -6.32 -17.02 -13.84
CA GLY A 88 -4.97 -16.92 -13.30
C GLY A 88 -4.87 -16.51 -11.83
N PHE A 89 -5.94 -16.61 -11.06
CA PHE A 89 -5.92 -16.40 -9.60
C PHE A 89 -5.52 -17.66 -8.84
N LEU A 90 -5.61 -18.82 -9.47
CA LEU A 90 -5.26 -20.11 -8.89
C LEU A 90 -4.40 -20.92 -9.87
N ARG A 91 -3.48 -21.73 -9.34
CA ARG A 91 -2.79 -22.77 -10.11
C ARG A 91 -2.74 -24.04 -9.30
N ARG A 92 -3.13 -25.16 -9.90
CA ARG A 92 -3.04 -26.48 -9.27
C ARG A 92 -2.07 -27.34 -10.04
N THR A 93 -1.04 -27.84 -9.36
CA THR A 93 -0.04 -28.73 -9.94
C THR A 93 0.00 -30.03 -9.14
N ARG A 94 0.07 -31.18 -9.83
CA ARG A 94 0.31 -32.47 -9.18
C ARG A 94 1.81 -32.61 -8.95
N VAL A 95 2.22 -32.65 -7.69
CA VAL A 95 3.63 -32.78 -7.29
C VAL A 95 3.81 -34.14 -6.61
N ARG A 96 4.86 -34.87 -6.99
CA ARG A 96 5.29 -36.05 -6.23
C ARG A 96 5.94 -35.58 -4.95
N VAL A 97 5.29 -35.81 -3.82
CA VAL A 97 5.87 -35.57 -2.49
C VAL A 97 6.72 -36.78 -2.09
N GLY A 98 7.68 -36.57 -1.18
CA GLY A 98 8.56 -37.62 -0.68
C GLY A 98 7.76 -38.87 -0.28
N GLY A 99 8.18 -40.05 -0.76
CA GLY A 99 7.47 -41.32 -0.56
C GLY A 99 6.55 -41.75 -1.72
N GLY A 100 6.69 -41.18 -2.92
CA GLY A 100 6.03 -41.67 -4.15
C GLY A 100 4.54 -41.32 -4.28
N LYS A 101 3.96 -40.60 -3.31
CA LYS A 101 2.56 -40.16 -3.34
C LYS A 101 2.42 -38.87 -4.15
N LEU A 102 1.37 -38.78 -4.98
CA LEU A 102 1.01 -37.56 -5.70
C LEU A 102 0.14 -36.67 -4.80
N ALA A 103 0.63 -35.48 -4.46
CA ALA A 103 -0.16 -34.46 -3.77
C ALA A 103 -0.55 -33.33 -4.74
N THR A 104 -1.75 -32.79 -4.57
CA THR A 104 -2.15 -31.58 -5.31
C THR A 104 -1.63 -30.37 -4.56
N ARG A 105 -0.71 -29.63 -5.18
CA ARG A 105 -0.23 -28.34 -4.69
C ARG A 105 -1.06 -27.23 -5.33
N THR A 106 -1.75 -26.46 -4.50
CA THR A 106 -2.56 -25.32 -4.91
C THR A 106 -1.81 -24.04 -4.58
N GLU A 107 -1.53 -23.24 -5.60
CA GLU A 107 -0.92 -21.91 -5.47
C GLU A 107 -1.99 -20.85 -5.74
N SER A 108 -2.22 -19.96 -4.78
CA SER A 108 -3.13 -18.82 -4.91
C SER A 108 -2.33 -17.56 -5.24
N TYR A 109 -2.84 -16.73 -6.15
CA TYR A 109 -2.20 -15.51 -6.60
C TYR A 109 -3.10 -14.30 -6.38
N ASN A 110 -2.55 -13.24 -5.76
CA ASN A 110 -3.28 -11.99 -5.53
C ASN A 110 -3.53 -11.18 -6.83
N HIS A 111 -2.78 -11.51 -7.90
CA HIS A 111 -2.90 -10.88 -9.21
C HIS A 111 -2.62 -11.92 -10.32
N PRO A 112 -3.36 -11.90 -11.44
CA PRO A 112 -3.19 -12.89 -12.51
C PRO A 112 -1.81 -12.86 -13.17
N GLU A 113 -1.17 -11.69 -13.25
CA GLU A 113 0.22 -11.58 -13.72
C GLU A 113 1.22 -12.31 -12.81
N ALA A 114 0.91 -12.47 -11.51
CA ALA A 114 1.77 -13.24 -10.62
C ALA A 114 1.74 -14.74 -11.00
N ALA A 115 0.60 -15.26 -11.46
CA ALA A 115 0.54 -16.60 -12.03
C ALA A 115 1.30 -16.72 -13.35
N ALA A 116 1.28 -15.69 -14.20
CA ALA A 116 2.08 -15.65 -15.43
C ALA A 116 3.59 -15.63 -15.13
N ARG A 117 4.04 -14.80 -14.19
CA ARG A 117 5.45 -14.77 -13.73
C ARG A 117 5.86 -16.07 -13.02
N GLY A 118 4.96 -16.68 -12.26
CA GLY A 118 5.15 -17.99 -11.66
C GLY A 118 5.31 -19.10 -12.70
N ARG A 119 4.55 -19.04 -13.81
CA ARG A 119 4.72 -19.94 -14.96
C ARG A 119 6.09 -19.77 -15.61
N VAL A 120 6.52 -18.53 -15.88
CA VAL A 120 7.86 -18.25 -16.44
C VAL A 120 8.96 -18.73 -15.50
N ARG A 121 8.87 -18.44 -14.20
CA ARG A 121 9.88 -18.88 -13.23
C ARG A 121 9.94 -20.40 -13.09
N ALA A 122 8.80 -21.09 -13.13
CA ALA A 122 8.76 -22.56 -13.12
C ALA A 122 9.32 -23.17 -14.40
N ALA A 123 9.11 -22.53 -15.56
CA ALA A 123 9.71 -22.96 -16.83
C ALA A 123 11.23 -22.74 -16.86
N VAL A 124 11.72 -21.63 -16.30
CA VAL A 124 13.16 -21.35 -16.16
C VAL A 124 13.84 -22.24 -15.11
N ALA A 125 13.10 -22.68 -14.08
CA ALA A 125 13.60 -23.59 -13.05
C ALA A 125 13.40 -25.07 -13.39
N ALA A 126 12.76 -25.40 -14.51
CA ALA A 126 12.70 -26.79 -14.98
C ALA A 126 14.09 -27.18 -15.50
N PRO A 127 14.70 -28.29 -15.03
CA PRO A 127 15.91 -28.79 -15.66
C PRO A 127 15.59 -29.08 -17.13
N VAL A 128 16.42 -28.57 -18.05
CA VAL A 128 16.36 -28.91 -19.46
C VAL A 128 16.66 -30.41 -19.56
N VAL A 129 15.60 -31.21 -19.64
CA VAL A 129 15.70 -32.61 -20.01
C VAL A 129 15.98 -32.61 -21.51
N PRO A 130 17.08 -33.21 -22.01
CA PRO A 130 17.33 -33.27 -23.44
C PRO A 130 16.17 -34.02 -24.11
N ALA A 131 15.62 -33.38 -25.15
CA ALA A 131 14.56 -33.96 -25.97
C ALA A 131 15.08 -35.23 -26.65
N VAL A 132 14.48 -36.37 -26.31
CA VAL A 132 14.59 -37.58 -27.13
C VAL A 132 13.69 -37.36 -28.35
N PRO A 133 14.18 -37.52 -29.60
CA PRO A 133 13.40 -37.23 -30.78
C PRO A 133 12.21 -38.18 -30.93
N ALA A 134 11.10 -37.60 -31.38
CA ALA A 134 9.84 -38.25 -31.66
C ALA A 134 9.95 -39.29 -32.77
N ALA A 135 9.36 -40.46 -32.55
CA ALA A 135 8.86 -41.32 -33.62
C ALA A 135 7.37 -41.00 -33.83
N ALA A 136 7.01 -40.64 -35.05
CA ALA A 136 5.63 -40.46 -35.54
C ALA A 136 5.15 -41.78 -36.23
N PRO A 137 3.93 -41.87 -36.82
CA PRO A 137 2.72 -42.34 -36.14
C PRO A 137 1.97 -43.53 -36.83
N GLU A 138 1.04 -44.13 -36.07
CA GLU A 138 -0.25 -44.78 -36.47
C GLU A 138 -0.28 -46.14 -37.24
N PRO A 139 -1.33 -47.00 -37.08
CA PRO A 139 -2.75 -46.64 -37.26
C PRO A 139 -3.78 -47.15 -36.21
N GLU A 140 -4.72 -46.26 -35.93
CA GLU A 140 -6.18 -46.41 -36.08
C GLU A 140 -6.82 -47.81 -35.90
N ALA A 141 -7.58 -47.97 -34.80
CA ALA A 141 -8.72 -48.88 -34.75
C ALA A 141 -9.94 -48.13 -34.19
N ALA A 142 -10.93 -47.97 -35.05
CA ALA A 142 -12.22 -47.32 -34.83
C ALA A 142 -13.14 -48.13 -33.87
N PRO A 143 -14.27 -47.54 -33.42
CA PRO A 143 -14.96 -47.91 -32.18
C PRO A 143 -16.01 -49.01 -32.39
N VAL A 144 -16.24 -49.83 -31.36
CA VAL A 144 -17.41 -50.72 -31.33
C VAL A 144 -18.42 -50.17 -30.32
N ALA A 145 -19.62 -49.95 -30.81
CA ALA A 145 -20.77 -49.39 -30.12
C ALA A 145 -21.49 -50.41 -29.22
N ALA A 146 -22.15 -49.85 -28.20
CA ALA A 146 -23.44 -50.22 -27.61
C ALA A 146 -23.68 -51.67 -27.13
N ALA A 147 -23.79 -51.83 -25.80
CA ALA A 147 -24.80 -52.70 -25.18
C ALA A 147 -25.08 -52.28 -23.73
N GLU A 148 -26.25 -51.68 -23.51
CA GLU A 148 -27.10 -51.85 -22.30
C GLU A 148 -28.44 -52.42 -22.80
N PRO A 149 -29.38 -52.95 -21.98
CA PRO A 149 -29.42 -53.08 -20.51
C PRO A 149 -29.92 -54.46 -20.00
N VAL A 150 -29.71 -54.81 -18.72
CA VAL A 150 -30.73 -55.54 -17.92
C VAL A 150 -30.61 -55.13 -16.45
N ARG A 151 -31.73 -54.64 -15.89
CA ARG A 151 -31.98 -54.42 -14.45
C ARG A 151 -32.41 -55.72 -13.77
N VAL A 152 -31.96 -55.98 -12.54
CA VAL A 152 -32.66 -56.81 -11.53
C VAL A 152 -32.36 -56.21 -10.13
N PRO A 153 -33.32 -56.22 -9.17
CA PRO A 153 -33.42 -55.21 -8.11
C PRO A 153 -32.79 -55.57 -6.75
N VAL A 154 -32.70 -54.53 -5.92
CA VAL A 154 -32.33 -54.44 -4.49
C VAL A 154 -33.16 -55.38 -3.59
N PRO A 155 -32.56 -55.90 -2.51
CA PRO A 155 -33.20 -55.73 -1.19
C PRO A 155 -32.23 -55.27 -0.08
N GLU A 156 -32.74 -54.39 0.80
CA GLU A 156 -32.17 -54.03 2.11
C GLU A 156 -32.11 -55.23 3.07
N PRO A 157 -31.26 -55.17 4.11
CA PRO A 157 -31.85 -55.14 5.44
C PRO A 157 -31.19 -54.19 6.47
N GLU A 158 -32.04 -53.86 7.44
CA GLU A 158 -31.99 -53.02 8.63
C GLU A 158 -30.91 -53.33 9.72
N PRO A 159 -30.78 -52.48 10.77
CA PRO A 159 -29.51 -52.17 11.43
C PRO A 159 -29.18 -53.06 12.63
N VAL A 160 -27.89 -53.36 12.83
CA VAL A 160 -27.39 -54.04 14.04
C VAL A 160 -26.66 -53.07 14.97
N ARG A 161 -27.03 -53.18 16.24
CA ARG A 161 -26.75 -52.30 17.37
C ARG A 161 -25.30 -52.37 17.83
N VAL A 162 -24.79 -51.20 18.22
CA VAL A 162 -23.59 -50.97 19.05
C VAL A 162 -23.72 -51.61 20.44
N PRO A 163 -22.62 -52.14 20.99
CA PRO A 163 -22.39 -52.11 22.43
C PRO A 163 -21.23 -51.16 22.77
N VAL A 164 -21.55 -50.21 23.63
CA VAL A 164 -20.63 -49.37 24.42
C VAL A 164 -19.95 -50.26 25.46
N LEU A 165 -18.63 -50.13 25.63
CA LEU A 165 -17.91 -50.60 26.82
C LEU A 165 -17.16 -49.41 27.43
N GLU A 166 -17.58 -49.05 28.64
CA GLU A 166 -16.94 -48.06 29.52
C GLU A 166 -15.70 -48.65 30.24
N PRO A 167 -14.77 -47.81 30.75
CA PRO A 167 -13.45 -48.22 31.20
C PRO A 167 -13.40 -48.57 32.70
N GLY A 168 -12.59 -49.58 33.06
CA GLY A 168 -12.30 -49.99 34.44
C GLY A 168 -10.88 -49.59 34.89
N PRO A 169 -10.63 -49.42 36.21
CA PRO A 169 -9.76 -48.36 36.72
C PRO A 169 -8.31 -48.73 37.05
N VAL A 170 -7.52 -47.66 37.14
CA VAL A 170 -6.14 -47.52 37.60
C VAL A 170 -5.91 -48.16 38.97
N ARG A 171 -4.77 -48.85 39.13
CA ARG A 171 -4.16 -49.14 40.43
C ARG A 171 -2.66 -48.83 40.42
N VAL A 172 -2.30 -47.88 41.25
CA VAL A 172 -0.94 -47.55 41.70
C VAL A 172 -0.64 -48.40 42.95
N PRO A 173 0.61 -48.82 43.16
CA PRO A 173 1.17 -48.69 44.51
C PRO A 173 2.56 -48.04 44.53
N VAL A 174 2.79 -47.42 45.69
CA VAL A 174 3.86 -46.50 46.09
C VAL A 174 5.08 -47.26 46.63
N LEU A 175 6.25 -46.74 46.24
CA LEU A 175 7.59 -46.63 46.88
C LEU A 175 7.97 -47.45 48.12
N GLU A 176 9.25 -47.86 48.19
CA GLU A 176 10.26 -47.65 49.27
C GLU A 176 11.57 -48.47 48.95
N PRO A 177 12.76 -48.25 49.56
CA PRO A 177 13.80 -47.36 49.05
C PRO A 177 15.20 -48.00 48.78
N VAL A 178 16.09 -47.13 48.30
CA VAL A 178 17.46 -47.22 47.75
C VAL A 178 18.51 -47.99 48.60
N PRO A 179 19.57 -48.54 47.96
CA PRO A 179 20.90 -48.16 48.41
C PRO A 179 21.78 -47.61 47.28
N VAL A 180 22.43 -46.49 47.60
CA VAL A 180 23.34 -45.72 46.77
C VAL A 180 24.58 -46.57 46.50
N ARG A 181 24.90 -46.76 45.22
CA ARG A 181 26.24 -47.17 44.81
C ARG A 181 26.79 -46.13 43.84
N VAL A 182 27.75 -45.39 44.35
CA VAL A 182 28.64 -44.50 43.60
C VAL A 182 29.43 -45.40 42.64
N GLY A 183 28.96 -45.46 41.40
CA GLY A 183 29.66 -46.09 40.28
C GLY A 183 30.37 -45.00 39.49
N VAL A 184 31.70 -45.09 39.47
CA VAL A 184 32.65 -44.24 38.75
C VAL A 184 32.20 -44.02 37.31
N THR A 185 32.12 -42.75 36.90
CA THR A 185 31.92 -42.29 35.53
C THR A 185 33.01 -42.83 34.60
N GLU A 186 32.63 -43.72 33.69
CA GLU A 186 33.33 -43.88 32.41
C GLU A 186 33.07 -42.65 31.53
N PRO A 187 34.09 -42.10 30.85
CA PRO A 187 33.90 -40.96 29.95
C PRO A 187 33.15 -41.40 28.69
N VAL A 188 31.95 -40.85 28.52
CA VAL A 188 31.16 -40.94 27.30
C VAL A 188 31.95 -40.27 26.16
N PRO A 189 32.18 -40.92 25.00
CA PRO A 189 32.81 -40.26 23.86
C PRO A 189 31.89 -39.14 23.34
N GLU A 190 32.47 -37.98 23.06
CA GLU A 190 31.77 -36.81 22.52
C GLU A 190 30.91 -37.18 21.31
N PRO A 191 29.66 -36.70 21.25
CA PRO A 191 28.82 -36.90 20.07
C PRO A 191 29.39 -36.09 18.91
N VAL A 192 29.76 -36.80 17.84
CA VAL A 192 30.10 -36.21 16.55
C VAL A 192 28.91 -35.34 16.10
N PRO A 193 29.13 -34.07 15.69
CA PRO A 193 28.02 -33.20 15.31
C PRO A 193 27.38 -33.74 14.04
N VAL A 194 26.14 -34.23 14.17
CA VAL A 194 25.29 -34.54 13.04
C VAL A 194 24.98 -33.20 12.35
N PRO A 195 25.23 -33.03 11.05
CA PRO A 195 24.88 -31.79 10.37
C PRO A 195 23.36 -31.66 10.38
N VAL A 196 22.87 -30.69 11.14
CA VAL A 196 21.46 -30.28 11.13
C VAL A 196 21.15 -29.85 9.69
N PRO A 197 20.10 -30.37 9.03
CA PRO A 197 19.68 -29.84 7.75
C PRO A 197 19.35 -28.37 7.97
N VAL A 198 20.13 -27.48 7.38
CA VAL A 198 19.81 -26.05 7.34
C VAL A 198 18.55 -25.95 6.51
N ASP A 199 17.42 -25.67 7.16
CA ASP A 199 16.18 -25.35 6.47
C ASP A 199 16.50 -24.28 5.42
N PRO A 200 16.17 -24.49 4.13
CA PRO A 200 16.45 -23.51 3.11
C PRO A 200 15.73 -22.22 3.51
N ALA A 201 16.52 -21.13 3.60
CA ALA A 201 16.04 -19.82 3.99
C ALA A 201 14.69 -19.52 3.29
N PRO A 202 13.66 -19.09 4.03
CA PRO A 202 12.37 -18.78 3.43
C PRO A 202 12.61 -17.77 2.31
N GLY A 203 12.24 -18.15 1.09
CA GLY A 203 12.40 -17.32 -0.09
C GLY A 203 11.79 -15.93 0.15
N PRO A 204 12.25 -14.89 -0.56
CA PRO A 204 11.81 -13.53 -0.33
C PRO A 204 10.29 -13.47 -0.35
N ARG A 205 9.67 -13.09 0.78
CA ARG A 205 8.24 -12.78 0.85
C ARG A 205 8.00 -11.65 -0.13
N LEU A 206 7.45 -11.98 -1.29
CA LEU A 206 6.98 -11.02 -2.28
C LEU A 206 5.70 -10.39 -1.74
N VAL A 207 5.85 -9.50 -0.77
CA VAL A 207 4.78 -8.57 -0.40
C VAL A 207 4.51 -7.71 -1.63
N PRO A 208 3.31 -7.70 -2.21
CA PRO A 208 2.99 -6.78 -3.28
C PRO A 208 3.28 -5.36 -2.80
N THR A 209 3.88 -4.55 -3.66
CA THR A 209 4.10 -3.13 -3.36
C THR A 209 2.76 -2.50 -2.94
N PRO A 210 2.72 -1.73 -1.84
CA PRO A 210 1.49 -1.11 -1.36
C PRO A 210 0.79 -0.37 -2.51
N THR A 211 -0.33 -0.92 -2.98
CA THR A 211 -1.07 -0.44 -4.14
C THR A 211 -2.12 0.61 -3.76
N ALA A 212 -2.33 0.81 -2.46
CA ALA A 212 -3.01 1.99 -1.97
C ALA A 212 -2.15 3.20 -2.38
N PRO A 213 -2.66 4.15 -3.19
CA PRO A 213 -1.97 5.39 -3.47
C PRO A 213 -1.56 5.95 -2.11
N ARG A 214 -0.24 6.08 -1.88
CA ARG A 214 0.27 6.69 -0.66
C ARG A 214 -0.40 8.05 -0.61
N LYS A 215 -1.37 8.21 0.31
CA LYS A 215 -2.21 9.41 0.39
C LYS A 215 -1.23 10.59 0.29
N PRO A 216 -1.30 11.44 -0.76
CA PRO A 216 -0.30 12.46 -0.99
C PRO A 216 -0.11 13.20 0.32
N ARG A 217 1.12 13.19 0.85
CA ARG A 217 1.43 13.97 2.05
C ARG A 217 1.00 15.39 1.69
N LEU A 218 0.10 15.99 2.48
CA LEU A 218 -0.41 17.33 2.22
C LEU A 218 0.78 18.20 1.79
N PRO A 219 0.83 18.68 0.54
CA PRO A 219 1.97 19.44 0.07
C PRO A 219 2.10 20.65 0.99
N LEU A 220 3.28 20.85 1.56
CA LEU A 220 3.51 22.06 2.32
C LEU A 220 3.46 23.24 1.36
N PRO A 221 2.95 24.39 1.81
CA PRO A 221 3.11 25.61 1.04
C PRO A 221 4.61 25.85 0.82
N ALA A 222 4.97 26.21 -0.41
CA ALA A 222 6.32 26.63 -0.76
C ALA A 222 6.34 28.15 -0.95
N PRO A 223 7.47 28.83 -0.65
CA PRO A 223 7.65 30.24 -0.99
C PRO A 223 7.55 30.44 -2.52
N GLN A 224 7.01 31.57 -2.93
CA GLN A 224 6.94 31.96 -4.34
C GLN A 224 8.31 32.39 -4.88
N GLN A 225 9.15 32.96 -4.02
CA GLN A 225 10.52 33.40 -4.32
C GLN A 225 11.52 32.67 -3.40
N PRO A 226 11.83 31.40 -3.70
CA PRO A 226 12.76 30.61 -2.90
C PRO A 226 14.15 31.25 -2.90
N THR A 227 14.59 31.69 -1.72
CA THR A 227 15.93 32.27 -1.50
C THR A 227 16.66 31.43 -0.46
N GLU A 228 17.96 31.22 -0.63
CA GLU A 228 18.80 30.45 0.31
C GLU A 228 18.70 31.00 1.74
N ALA A 229 18.70 32.33 1.90
CA ALA A 229 18.54 32.98 3.20
C ALA A 229 17.20 32.66 3.89
N LEU A 230 16.10 32.51 3.13
CA LEU A 230 14.79 32.14 3.67
C LEU A 230 14.78 30.69 4.15
N TYR A 231 15.41 29.78 3.39
CA TYR A 231 15.52 28.37 3.79
C TYR A 231 16.44 28.19 4.99
N ALA A 232 17.57 28.91 5.05
CA ALA A 232 18.47 28.91 6.19
C ALA A 232 17.76 29.40 7.47
N ALA A 233 17.08 30.55 7.41
CA ALA A 233 16.32 31.08 8.54
C ALA A 233 15.20 30.13 9.01
N ALA A 234 14.53 29.45 8.06
CA ALA A 234 13.51 28.45 8.36
C ALA A 234 14.09 27.18 9.01
N ALA A 235 15.27 26.72 8.56
CA ALA A 235 15.96 25.58 9.14
C ALA A 235 16.45 25.89 10.57
N ASP A 236 17.02 27.07 10.79
CA ASP A 236 17.48 27.53 12.11
C ASP A 236 16.33 27.61 13.12
N LEU A 237 15.16 28.10 12.69
CA LEU A 237 13.95 28.15 13.53
C LEU A 237 13.54 26.74 13.98
N LEU A 238 13.50 25.78 13.05
CA LEU A 238 13.12 24.39 13.33
C LEU A 238 14.16 23.66 14.20
N ALA A 239 15.45 23.88 13.95
CA ALA A 239 16.53 23.33 14.76
C ALA A 239 16.53 23.88 16.20
N GLY A 240 16.06 25.12 16.39
CA GLY A 240 15.90 25.76 17.70
C GLY A 240 14.67 25.33 18.49
N LEU A 241 13.68 24.66 17.87
CA LEU A 241 12.41 24.29 18.52
C LEU A 241 12.55 23.49 19.82
N PRO A 242 13.44 22.46 19.91
CA PRO A 242 13.57 21.66 21.12
C PRO A 242 13.96 22.45 22.38
N LYS A 243 14.57 23.65 22.22
CA LYS A 243 14.95 24.50 23.36
C LYS A 243 13.76 25.16 24.04
N THR A 244 12.71 25.47 23.28
CA THR A 244 11.53 26.20 23.78
C THR A 244 10.33 25.27 23.98
N ALA A 245 10.25 24.18 23.23
CA ALA A 245 9.18 23.19 23.30
C ALA A 245 9.78 21.76 23.25
N PRO A 246 10.21 21.20 24.40
CA PRO A 246 10.95 19.92 24.44
C PRO A 246 10.14 18.71 23.96
N LEU A 247 8.81 18.84 23.88
CA LEU A 247 7.92 17.81 23.33
C LEU A 247 8.07 17.62 21.80
N PHE A 248 8.65 18.59 21.09
CA PHE A 248 8.79 18.59 19.64
C PHE A 248 10.22 18.20 19.22
N LEU A 249 10.59 16.94 19.46
CA LEU A 249 11.82 16.37 18.91
C LEU A 249 11.60 16.01 17.44
N LEU A 250 12.42 16.59 16.55
CA LEU A 250 12.36 16.41 15.11
C LEU A 250 13.64 15.73 14.62
N SER A 251 13.51 14.78 13.69
CA SER A 251 14.66 14.24 12.97
C SER A 251 15.16 15.24 11.93
N GLU A 252 16.39 15.06 11.46
CA GLU A 252 16.95 15.89 10.38
C GLU A 252 16.10 15.81 9.09
N GLU A 253 15.54 14.63 8.80
CA GLU A 253 14.63 14.44 7.67
C GLU A 253 13.32 15.21 7.87
N ASP A 254 12.78 15.22 9.09
CA ASP A 254 11.57 15.99 9.42
C ASP A 254 11.81 17.50 9.26
N VAL A 255 12.96 17.99 9.75
CA VAL A 255 13.35 19.40 9.60
C VAL A 255 13.40 19.76 8.12
N ARG A 256 14.17 19.00 7.32
CA ARG A 256 14.28 19.20 5.85
C ARG A 256 12.93 19.17 5.16
N GLY A 257 12.04 18.28 5.60
CA GLY A 257 10.69 18.14 5.07
C GLY A 257 9.72 19.26 5.47
N LEU A 258 10.02 20.05 6.51
CA LEU A 258 9.19 21.14 7.04
C LEU A 258 9.66 22.54 6.61
N VAL A 259 10.95 22.71 6.27
CA VAL A 259 11.54 24.01 5.89
C VAL A 259 10.71 24.77 4.84
N PRO A 260 10.22 24.16 3.74
CA PRO A 260 9.44 24.90 2.75
C PRO A 260 8.18 25.56 3.33
N GLY A 261 7.51 24.87 4.26
CA GLY A 261 6.33 25.40 4.93
C GLY A 261 6.65 26.61 5.80
N VAL A 262 7.76 26.58 6.54
CA VAL A 262 8.20 27.71 7.37
C VAL A 262 8.69 28.87 6.48
N ALA A 263 9.44 28.60 5.41
CA ALA A 263 9.89 29.61 4.47
C ALA A 263 8.70 30.36 3.83
N ALA A 264 7.62 29.65 3.51
CA ALA A 264 6.39 30.27 3.01
C ALA A 264 5.70 31.19 4.03
N TRP A 265 5.84 30.92 5.34
CA TRP A 265 5.34 31.82 6.39
C TRP A 265 6.22 33.07 6.50
N LEU A 266 7.54 32.91 6.45
CA LEU A 266 8.49 34.02 6.53
C LEU A 266 8.36 34.97 5.33
N GLU A 267 8.18 34.43 4.12
CA GLU A 267 7.92 35.23 2.91
C GLU A 267 6.65 36.08 3.02
N ARG A 268 5.65 35.60 3.77
CA ARG A 268 4.39 36.32 4.03
C ARG A 268 4.50 37.32 5.19
N GLY A 269 5.71 37.56 5.69
CA GLY A 269 5.98 38.53 6.75
C GLY A 269 5.70 38.03 8.16
N ALA A 270 5.49 36.72 8.37
CA ALA A 270 5.36 36.17 9.71
C ALA A 270 6.70 36.26 10.46
N ARG A 271 6.69 36.82 11.67
CA ARG A 271 7.88 36.88 12.53
C ARG A 271 8.27 35.47 13.03
N PRO A 272 9.56 35.12 13.15
CA PRO A 272 10.00 33.80 13.60
C PRO A 272 9.35 33.32 14.90
N ASP A 273 9.18 34.19 15.89
CA ASP A 273 8.56 33.83 17.17
C ASP A 273 7.05 33.60 17.05
N ALA A 274 6.38 34.34 16.17
CA ALA A 274 4.95 34.15 15.88
C ALA A 274 4.71 32.83 15.13
N VAL A 275 5.60 32.47 14.19
CA VAL A 275 5.57 31.15 13.52
C VAL A 275 5.73 30.05 14.57
N ARG A 276 6.72 30.18 15.47
CA ARG A 276 6.98 29.21 16.53
C ARG A 276 5.76 29.00 17.42
N ALA A 277 5.18 30.09 17.95
CA ALA A 277 3.99 30.01 18.79
C ALA A 277 2.84 29.33 18.04
N ALA A 278 2.53 29.75 16.81
CA ALA A 278 1.43 29.20 16.02
C ALA A 278 1.58 27.69 15.75
N ILE A 279 2.80 27.18 15.56
CA ILE A 279 3.02 25.76 15.31
C ILE A 279 3.11 24.91 16.58
N THR A 280 3.47 25.48 17.74
CA THR A 280 3.63 24.73 19.00
C THR A 280 2.49 24.86 20.01
N ASP A 281 1.59 25.85 19.87
CA ASP A 281 0.53 26.15 20.85
C ASP A 281 -0.50 25.01 21.00
N ASP A 282 -1.09 24.78 22.17
CA ASP A 282 -2.08 23.73 22.45
C ASP A 282 -1.81 22.34 21.79
N PRO A 283 -0.72 21.63 22.16
CA PRO A 283 -0.41 20.33 21.59
C PRO A 283 -1.34 19.23 22.15
N PRO A 284 -1.81 18.27 21.31
CA PRO A 284 -2.60 17.15 21.78
C PRO A 284 -1.77 16.24 22.70
N ALA A 285 -2.34 15.87 23.86
CA ALA A 285 -1.73 14.95 24.80
C ALA A 285 -2.34 13.53 24.69
N PRO A 286 -1.55 12.47 24.42
CA PRO A 286 -0.11 12.44 24.21
C PRO A 286 0.32 12.76 22.76
N LEU A 287 1.43 13.50 22.60
CA LEU A 287 1.98 13.88 21.30
C LEU A 287 2.77 12.73 20.67
N ARG A 288 2.10 11.90 19.85
CA ARG A 288 2.74 10.73 19.19
C ARG A 288 3.48 11.08 17.90
N HIS A 289 3.09 12.15 17.20
CA HIS A 289 3.58 12.47 15.86
C HIS A 289 3.85 13.98 15.69
N PRO A 290 4.95 14.52 16.26
CA PRO A 290 5.23 15.96 16.26
C PRO A 290 5.37 16.54 14.85
N ALA A 291 6.18 15.92 13.98
CA ALA A 291 6.40 16.40 12.61
C ALA A 291 5.09 16.46 11.78
N LYS A 292 4.17 15.52 12.00
CA LYS A 292 2.87 15.49 11.30
C LYS A 292 1.95 16.62 11.76
N LEU A 293 1.98 16.95 13.05
CA LEU A 293 1.23 18.07 13.61
C LEU A 293 1.75 19.40 13.07
N LEU A 294 3.07 19.60 13.09
CA LEU A 294 3.70 20.80 12.54
C LEU A 294 3.38 20.98 11.06
N ARG A 295 3.43 19.89 10.27
CA ARG A 295 3.06 19.92 8.85
C ARG A 295 1.62 20.36 8.64
N HIS A 296 0.70 19.85 9.46
CA HIS A 296 -0.70 20.24 9.39
C HIS A 296 -0.89 21.72 9.73
N ARG A 297 -0.27 22.21 10.81
CA ARG A 297 -0.39 23.62 11.23
C ARG A 297 0.22 24.59 10.22
N LEU A 298 1.39 24.28 9.67
CA LEU A 298 2.03 25.09 8.63
C LEU A 298 1.16 25.20 7.37
N ALA A 299 0.38 24.17 7.05
CA ALA A 299 -0.53 24.18 5.91
C ALA A 299 -1.88 24.87 6.20
N THR A 300 -2.46 24.65 7.39
CA THR A 300 -3.81 25.13 7.74
C THR A 300 -3.81 26.57 8.26
N LEU A 301 -2.76 26.98 8.99
CA LEU A 301 -2.68 28.30 9.63
C LEU A 301 -1.84 29.31 8.83
N LEU A 302 -1.55 29.01 7.56
CA LEU A 302 -0.74 29.87 6.70
C LEU A 302 -1.39 31.27 6.58
N PRO A 303 -0.67 32.36 6.93
CA PRO A 303 -1.23 33.71 6.81
C PRO A 303 -1.60 34.05 5.36
N PRO A 304 -2.59 34.93 5.14
CA PRO A 304 -2.89 35.44 3.80
C PRO A 304 -1.65 36.16 3.23
N PRO A 305 -1.48 36.17 1.90
CA PRO A 305 -0.39 36.92 1.29
C PRO A 305 -0.59 38.40 1.61
N LEU A 306 0.47 39.07 2.05
CA LEU A 306 0.43 40.52 2.20
C LEU A 306 0.16 41.14 0.82
N PRO A 307 -0.69 42.18 0.73
CA PRO A 307 -0.85 42.90 -0.52
C PRO A 307 0.53 43.39 -0.96
N ALA A 308 0.85 43.18 -2.24
CA ALA A 308 2.08 43.70 -2.82
C ALA A 308 2.16 45.19 -2.46
N ALA A 309 3.29 45.61 -1.88
CA ALA A 309 3.50 47.01 -1.54
C ALA A 309 3.25 47.82 -2.81
N VAL A 310 2.21 48.65 -2.80
CA VAL A 310 1.94 49.54 -3.94
C VAL A 310 3.17 50.43 -4.03
N PRO A 311 3.92 50.41 -5.14
CA PRO A 311 5.14 51.19 -5.24
C PRO A 311 4.76 52.64 -5.02
N VAL A 312 5.30 53.24 -3.94
CA VAL A 312 5.06 54.65 -3.64
C VAL A 312 5.73 55.43 -4.74
N VAL A 313 4.93 55.94 -5.68
CA VAL A 313 5.44 56.79 -6.77
C VAL A 313 5.84 58.13 -6.15
N PRO A 314 7.15 58.46 -6.10
CA PRO A 314 7.62 59.66 -5.43
C PRO A 314 7.06 60.91 -6.10
N LEU A 315 6.78 61.94 -5.30
CA LEU A 315 6.43 63.27 -5.78
C LEU A 315 7.74 63.98 -6.16
N GLN A 316 7.85 64.43 -7.40
CA GLN A 316 9.01 65.13 -7.93
C GLN A 316 8.53 66.40 -8.65
N ASN A 317 9.36 67.43 -8.73
CA ASN A 317 9.04 68.63 -9.51
C ASN A 317 9.52 68.45 -10.96
N CYS A 318 8.77 69.01 -11.90
CA CYS A 318 9.09 68.98 -13.32
C CYS A 318 10.29 69.88 -13.64
N ASP A 319 11.28 69.35 -14.36
CA ASP A 319 12.50 70.10 -14.72
C ASP A 319 12.22 71.39 -15.52
N ASP A 320 11.17 71.41 -16.35
CA ASP A 320 10.87 72.57 -17.22
C ASP A 320 9.93 73.62 -16.60
N CYS A 321 9.03 73.23 -15.70
CA CYS A 321 7.94 74.12 -15.23
C CYS A 321 7.73 74.09 -13.71
N ASP A 322 8.60 73.41 -12.98
CA ASP A 322 8.57 73.21 -11.52
C ASP A 322 7.25 72.64 -10.96
N ARG A 323 6.37 72.14 -11.82
CA ARG A 323 5.09 71.54 -11.43
C ARG A 323 5.32 70.20 -10.75
N ALA A 324 4.84 70.07 -9.52
CA ALA A 324 4.86 68.80 -8.79
C ALA A 324 4.05 67.71 -9.53
N PHE A 325 4.66 66.55 -9.77
CA PHE A 325 4.06 65.39 -10.41
C PHE A 325 4.59 64.08 -9.81
N ARG A 326 3.85 62.98 -9.98
CA ARG A 326 4.26 61.66 -9.49
C ARG A 326 4.85 60.85 -10.63
N SER A 327 6.09 60.40 -10.50
CA SER A 327 6.77 59.52 -11.47
C SER A 327 7.82 58.64 -10.80
N SER A 328 8.00 57.41 -11.29
CA SER A 328 9.05 56.49 -10.85
C SER A 328 10.43 56.84 -11.42
N VAL A 329 10.45 57.64 -12.48
CA VAL A 329 11.67 58.10 -13.16
C VAL A 329 11.70 59.64 -13.10
N PRO A 330 12.85 60.27 -12.77
CA PRO A 330 13.02 61.71 -12.86
C PRO A 330 12.71 62.24 -14.27
N GLY A 331 12.13 63.43 -14.36
CA GLY A 331 11.91 64.07 -15.65
C GLY A 331 10.77 65.07 -15.70
N CYS A 332 10.20 65.22 -16.89
CA CYS A 332 9.21 66.24 -17.15
C CYS A 332 7.77 65.75 -16.90
N CYS A 333 6.89 66.66 -16.47
CA CYS A 333 5.47 66.38 -16.32
C CYS A 333 4.81 66.05 -17.67
N ARG A 334 3.60 65.47 -17.65
CA ARG A 334 2.85 65.11 -18.88
C ARG A 334 2.67 66.32 -19.82
N GLY A 335 2.46 67.52 -19.29
CA GLY A 335 2.31 68.74 -20.09
C GLY A 335 3.58 69.10 -20.85
N CYS A 336 4.72 69.15 -20.17
CA CYS A 336 6.01 69.45 -20.79
C CYS A 336 6.49 68.35 -21.75
N ARG A 337 6.23 67.07 -21.45
CA ARG A 337 6.48 65.98 -22.40
C ARG A 337 5.64 66.11 -23.67
N ALA A 338 4.37 66.45 -23.55
CA ALA A 338 3.49 66.66 -24.70
C ALA A 338 3.90 67.90 -25.51
N ALA A 339 4.31 68.99 -24.85
CA ALA A 339 4.82 70.19 -25.51
C ALA A 339 6.13 69.91 -26.27
N ARG A 340 7.08 69.19 -25.67
CA ARG A 340 8.32 68.76 -26.33
C ARG A 340 8.05 67.86 -27.54
N ALA A 341 7.12 66.92 -27.42
CA ALA A 341 6.72 66.05 -28.54
C ALA A 341 6.08 66.84 -29.69
N TYR A 342 5.41 67.97 -29.42
CA TYR A 342 4.82 68.83 -30.45
C TYR A 342 5.84 69.72 -31.17
N VAL A 343 6.98 70.04 -30.52
CA VAL A 343 8.08 70.82 -31.11
C VAL A 343 9.00 69.94 -31.97
N ASP A 344 9.04 68.63 -31.71
CA ASP A 344 9.85 67.63 -32.43
C ASP A 344 9.12 66.95 -33.61
N GLU A 345 7.89 67.36 -33.95
CA GLU A 345 7.27 67.04 -35.25
C GLU A 345 7.51 68.17 -36.27
N PRO A 346 8.63 68.16 -37.03
CA PRO A 346 8.74 69.01 -38.22
C PRO A 346 7.70 68.54 -39.24
N GLY A 347 6.81 69.46 -39.60
CA GLY A 347 5.66 69.22 -40.47
C GLY A 347 5.99 68.43 -41.74
N LEU A 348 5.37 67.27 -41.85
CA LEU A 348 4.94 66.72 -43.14
C LEU A 348 3.54 67.27 -43.44
N ILE A 349 3.46 68.50 -43.96
CA ILE A 349 2.41 68.92 -44.92
C ILE A 349 3.02 70.02 -45.81
N SER A 350 2.94 69.76 -47.11
CA SER A 350 3.45 70.48 -48.27
C SER A 350 3.05 71.95 -48.40
N ALA A 351 3.97 72.74 -48.95
CA ALA A 351 3.74 73.68 -50.07
C ALA A 351 5.08 73.99 -50.75
#